data_AF-A0A450Y2I6-F1
#
_entry.id   AF-A0A450Y2I6-F1
#
_cell.length_a   1.000
_cell.length_b   1.000
_cell.length_c   1.000
_cell.angle_alpha   90.00
_cell.angle_beta   90.00
_cell.angle_gamma   90.00
#
_symmetry.space_group_name_H-M   'P 1'
#
loop_
_entity.id
_entity.type
_entity.pdbx_description
1 polymer ?
#
loop_
_entity_poly.entity_id
_entity_poly.type
_entity_poly.pdbx_seq_one_letter_code
_entity_poly.pdbx_strand_id
1 'polypeptide(L)'
;MRKILGKRREIDISRLFDRDLPMGDKGWKLEGHDAPPLFPEAGSFAFAPLFRDPHPNTTPIQLGVARKLFELMGVWYIPRRLRVILTKLDAFQGVSIFLRYLRFDFQDLLRSREARERFNRYLNILMDADEVCQKADLSDLPVYDALESGNIDNAEGMLDLLHKARRIHAAIVNEKDIIFPAFREEFVSPALSKIAYWEKLDEDALKELVEILNAWQDLQDRYKEITGKLIERIRWIDDRLDPAEKPIKRAFHGIVEQVHEIQEALKAGLKEAADGIEKLETCYAELTAIYEYIKGATHEDSTTHEQEDDEASRDREIQDCLKTLELSGSGKITLKILKSACRKLRSKYHPDRPAAPSDATERTKQINVAYDFLNDCLARGVELHA
;
A
#
# COMPACT_ATOMS: atom_id res chain seq x y z
N MET A 1 -13.64 -5.64 73.85
CA MET A 1 -13.72 -6.65 72.77
C MET A 1 -14.83 -6.30 71.78
N ARG A 2 -14.53 -5.46 70.77
CA ARG A 2 -15.39 -5.20 69.60
C ARG A 2 -14.52 -4.80 68.40
N LYS A 3 -14.70 -5.55 67.30
CA LYS A 3 -14.54 -5.23 65.87
C LYS A 3 -13.32 -4.40 65.39
N ILE A 4 -12.42 -5.07 64.64
CA ILE A 4 -11.79 -4.48 63.44
C ILE A 4 -11.76 -5.57 62.35
N LEU A 5 -12.66 -5.45 61.37
CA LEU A 5 -12.59 -6.13 60.08
C LEU A 5 -11.46 -5.46 59.28
N GLY A 6 -10.33 -6.16 59.11
CA GLY A 6 -9.28 -5.74 58.20
C GLY A 6 -9.75 -5.87 56.75
N LYS A 7 -9.82 -4.75 56.03
CA LYS A 7 -10.07 -4.70 54.58
C LYS A 7 -9.06 -5.60 53.84
N ARG A 8 -9.55 -6.58 53.07
CA ARG A 8 -8.74 -7.22 52.01
C ARG A 8 -8.38 -6.14 51.00
N ARG A 9 -7.10 -5.80 50.89
CA ARG A 9 -6.60 -4.96 49.79
C ARG A 9 -6.42 -5.86 48.57
N GLU A 10 -7.15 -5.56 47.51
CA GLU A 10 -6.88 -6.11 46.18
C GLU A 10 -5.48 -5.67 45.74
N ILE A 11 -4.72 -6.61 45.17
CA ILE A 11 -3.43 -6.35 44.57
C ILE A 11 -3.67 -5.74 43.21
N ASP A 12 -3.04 -4.59 42.96
CA ASP A 12 -3.11 -3.86 41.70
C ASP A 12 -2.22 -4.55 40.65
N ILE A 13 -2.82 -5.43 39.85
CA ILE A 13 -2.18 -6.21 38.78
C ILE A 13 -1.97 -5.39 37.50
N SER A 14 -2.52 -4.18 37.41
CA SER A 14 -2.44 -3.30 36.23
C SER A 14 -1.00 -2.99 35.81
N ARG A 15 -0.07 -2.96 36.77
CA ARG A 15 1.34 -2.63 36.55
C ARG A 15 2.18 -3.75 35.92
N LEU A 16 1.64 -4.97 35.77
CA LEU A 16 2.29 -6.03 34.99
C LEU A 16 2.02 -5.90 33.48
N PHE A 17 1.12 -5.00 33.10
CA PHE A 17 0.64 -4.78 31.73
C PHE A 17 0.89 -3.35 31.22
N ASP A 18 1.76 -2.58 31.87
CA ASP A 18 2.07 -1.21 31.46
C ASP A 18 2.69 -1.14 30.04
N ARG A 19 2.27 -0.13 29.27
CA ARG A 19 2.64 0.15 27.86
C ARG A 19 4.14 0.33 27.62
N ASP A 20 4.91 0.63 28.66
CA ASP A 20 6.33 0.91 28.57
C ASP A 20 7.14 -0.35 28.85
N LEU A 21 7.39 -1.13 27.80
CA LEU A 21 8.59 -1.97 27.72
C LEU A 21 9.65 -1.28 26.85
N PRO A 22 10.36 -0.26 27.36
CA PRO A 22 11.67 0.06 26.82
C PRO A 22 12.63 -1.04 27.33
N MET A 23 13.30 -1.70 26.40
CA MET A 23 14.56 -2.39 26.68
C MET A 23 15.53 -1.35 27.24
N GLY A 24 15.67 -1.28 28.57
CA GLY A 24 16.50 -0.26 29.20
C GLY A 24 16.70 -0.52 30.69
N ASP A 25 17.95 -0.74 31.05
CA ASP A 25 18.43 -0.90 32.41
C ASP A 25 17.96 0.23 33.34
N LYS A 26 17.03 -0.07 34.25
CA LYS A 26 16.96 0.49 35.60
C LYS A 26 15.89 -0.24 36.42
N GLY A 27 16.33 -0.82 37.53
CA GLY A 27 15.59 -1.78 38.32
C GLY A 27 14.36 -1.23 39.04
N TRP A 28 13.44 -2.15 39.35
CA TRP A 28 12.30 -1.91 40.22
C TRP A 28 12.41 -2.80 41.46
N LYS A 29 12.35 -2.16 42.63
CA LYS A 29 12.21 -2.83 43.93
C LYS A 29 10.74 -3.23 44.10
N LEU A 30 10.50 -4.52 44.33
CA LEU A 30 9.23 -5.07 44.80
C LEU A 30 9.16 -4.93 46.33
N GLU A 31 8.24 -4.10 46.85
CA GLU A 31 7.83 -4.19 48.25
C GLU A 31 6.58 -5.05 48.39
N GLY A 32 6.75 -6.17 49.09
CA GLY A 32 5.74 -6.83 49.93
C GLY A 32 4.57 -7.54 49.23
N HIS A 33 4.74 -8.82 48.92
CA HIS A 33 3.62 -9.73 48.67
C HIS A 33 3.65 -10.94 49.62
N ASP A 34 2.72 -10.93 50.57
CA ASP A 34 2.11 -12.15 51.10
C ASP A 34 0.97 -12.54 50.12
N ALA A 35 1.18 -13.62 49.36
CA ALA A 35 0.14 -14.26 48.56
C ALA A 35 -0.44 -15.46 49.34
N PRO A 36 -1.77 -15.72 49.31
CA PRO A 36 -2.33 -16.91 49.94
C PRO A 36 -1.93 -18.18 49.14
N PRO A 37 -1.67 -19.31 49.81
CA PRO A 37 -1.17 -20.53 49.16
C PRO A 37 -2.26 -21.22 48.31
N LEU A 38 -1.83 -21.75 47.16
CA LEU A 38 -2.68 -22.42 46.16
C LEU A 38 -2.99 -23.89 46.43
N PHE A 39 -2.68 -24.44 47.61
CA PHE A 39 -2.94 -25.85 47.93
C PHE A 39 -3.28 -26.02 49.43
N PRO A 40 -4.54 -26.34 49.80
CA PRO A 40 -4.92 -26.45 51.22
C PRO A 40 -4.36 -27.68 51.96
N GLU A 41 -3.77 -28.67 51.29
CA GLU A 41 -3.39 -29.95 51.94
C GLU A 41 -2.02 -30.53 51.52
N ALA A 42 -1.06 -29.69 51.11
CA ALA A 42 0.32 -30.16 50.93
C ALA A 42 1.12 -30.02 52.25
N GLY A 43 1.02 -31.03 53.12
CA GLY A 43 1.82 -31.12 54.34
C GLY A 43 3.33 -31.05 54.08
N SER A 44 4.05 -30.39 55.00
CA SER A 44 5.53 -30.35 55.12
C SER A 44 6.37 -29.88 53.92
N PHE A 45 5.77 -29.40 52.82
CA PHE A 45 6.45 -28.61 51.77
C PHE A 45 6.15 -27.11 51.92
N ALA A 46 6.11 -26.63 53.16
CA ALA A 46 5.98 -25.22 53.47
C ALA A 46 7.22 -24.46 52.93
N PHE A 47 6.98 -23.65 51.89
CA PHE A 47 7.77 -22.50 51.44
C PHE A 47 9.19 -22.38 52.02
N ALA A 48 10.18 -22.85 51.25
CA ALA A 48 11.54 -22.34 51.41
C ALA A 48 11.70 -21.05 50.58
N PRO A 49 12.50 -20.05 51.01
CA PRO A 49 12.68 -18.75 50.34
C PRO A 49 13.49 -18.82 49.02
N LEU A 50 13.45 -19.95 48.32
CA LEU A 50 14.48 -20.36 47.35
C LEU A 50 14.34 -19.73 45.96
N PHE A 51 13.27 -19.00 45.65
CA PHE A 51 13.00 -18.57 44.27
C PHE A 51 12.42 -17.16 44.17
N ARG A 52 13.08 -16.18 44.83
CA ARG A 52 12.93 -14.77 44.43
C ARG A 52 13.81 -14.53 43.21
N ASP A 53 13.19 -14.04 42.14
CA ASP A 53 13.76 -13.71 40.84
C ASP A 53 14.52 -14.87 40.14
N PRO A 54 13.99 -15.45 39.04
CA PRO A 54 14.73 -16.45 38.28
C PRO A 54 15.99 -15.80 37.71
N HIS A 55 17.15 -16.37 38.07
CA HIS A 55 18.44 -16.03 37.47
C HIS A 55 18.34 -16.22 35.94
N PRO A 56 18.95 -15.37 35.09
CA PRO A 56 18.84 -15.43 33.63
C PRO A 56 19.20 -16.80 33.00
N ASN A 57 19.95 -17.65 33.71
CA ASN A 57 20.32 -18.99 33.28
C ASN A 57 19.23 -20.06 33.51
N THR A 58 18.11 -19.71 34.14
CA THR A 58 17.02 -20.66 34.44
C THR A 58 15.89 -20.61 33.40
N THR A 59 15.87 -19.63 32.51
CA THR A 59 14.80 -19.44 31.50
C THR A 59 14.56 -20.67 30.62
N PRO A 60 15.58 -21.41 30.12
CA PRO A 60 15.35 -22.64 29.36
C PRO A 60 14.64 -23.73 30.17
N ILE A 61 14.96 -23.81 31.47
CA ILE A 61 14.36 -24.78 32.41
C ILE A 61 12.90 -24.37 32.69
N GLN A 62 12.66 -23.08 33.00
CA GLN A 62 11.30 -22.57 33.23
C GLN A 62 10.41 -22.77 32.01
N LEU A 63 10.93 -22.52 30.81
CA LEU A 63 10.23 -22.76 29.56
C LEU A 63 9.95 -24.25 29.33
N GLY A 64 10.89 -25.14 29.69
CA GLY A 64 10.68 -26.59 29.64
C GLY A 64 9.57 -27.07 30.56
N VAL A 65 9.51 -26.54 31.79
CA VAL A 65 8.43 -26.84 32.75
C VAL A 65 7.09 -26.31 32.24
N ALA A 66 7.03 -25.06 31.75
CA ALA A 66 5.82 -24.48 31.18
C ALA A 66 5.30 -25.28 29.97
N ARG A 67 6.18 -25.78 29.10
CA ARG A 67 5.80 -26.68 28.00
C ARG A 67 5.13 -27.95 28.51
N LYS A 68 5.70 -28.59 29.54
CA LYS A 68 5.11 -29.80 30.12
C LYS A 68 3.74 -29.53 30.75
N LEU A 69 3.56 -28.39 31.42
CA LEU A 69 2.26 -27.99 31.95
C LEU A 69 1.23 -27.76 30.83
N PHE A 70 1.63 -27.10 29.74
CA PHE A 70 0.76 -26.89 28.57
C PHE A 70 0.42 -28.21 27.86
N GLU A 71 1.39 -29.11 27.69
CA GLU A 71 1.17 -30.45 27.14
C GLU A 71 0.13 -31.23 27.95
N LEU A 72 0.16 -31.15 29.29
CA LEU A 72 -0.86 -31.78 30.16
C LEU A 72 -2.26 -31.20 29.94
N MET A 73 -2.35 -29.90 29.63
CA MET A 73 -3.61 -29.23 29.25
C MET A 73 -4.03 -29.54 27.80
N GLY A 74 -3.23 -30.29 27.05
CA GLY A 74 -3.47 -30.62 25.65
C GLY A 74 -3.17 -29.48 24.69
N VAL A 75 -2.24 -28.58 25.04
CA VAL A 75 -1.85 -27.44 24.21
C VAL A 75 -0.33 -27.38 24.00
N TRP A 76 0.09 -26.92 22.83
CA TRP A 76 1.51 -26.87 22.44
C TRP A 76 2.07 -25.44 22.39
N TYR A 77 1.21 -24.45 22.12
CA TYR A 77 1.63 -23.06 21.91
C TYR A 77 1.87 -22.35 23.24
N ILE A 78 3.04 -21.71 23.37
CA ILE A 78 3.37 -20.82 24.51
C ILE A 78 3.42 -19.39 23.99
N PRO A 79 2.45 -18.53 24.37
CA PRO A 79 2.37 -17.14 23.93
C PRO A 79 3.58 -16.31 24.37
N ARG A 80 3.91 -15.27 23.59
CA ARG A 80 5.07 -14.40 23.83
C ARG A 80 5.05 -13.78 25.22
N ARG A 81 3.90 -13.27 25.66
CA ARG A 81 3.75 -12.68 27.01
C ARG A 81 4.04 -13.67 28.14
N LEU A 82 3.63 -14.93 28.00
CA LEU A 82 3.98 -15.96 28.98
C LEU A 82 5.49 -16.18 29.02
N ARG A 83 6.19 -16.19 27.87
CA ARG A 83 7.66 -16.28 27.84
C ARG A 83 8.32 -15.12 28.58
N VAL A 84 7.76 -13.91 28.47
CA VAL A 84 8.23 -12.73 29.23
C VAL A 84 8.00 -12.92 30.72
N ILE A 85 6.82 -13.39 31.14
CA ILE A 85 6.52 -13.69 32.55
C ILE A 85 7.52 -14.71 33.12
N LEU A 86 7.83 -15.77 32.36
CA LEU A 86 8.78 -16.81 32.75
C LEU A 86 10.24 -16.33 32.87
N THR A 87 10.56 -15.13 32.39
CA THR A 87 11.88 -14.50 32.66
C THR A 87 11.96 -13.86 34.05
N LYS A 88 10.82 -13.70 34.73
CA LYS A 88 10.69 -12.99 36.01
C LYS A 88 10.09 -13.84 37.12
N LEU A 89 9.36 -14.90 36.78
CA LEU A 89 8.70 -15.79 37.73
C LEU A 89 8.99 -17.25 37.40
N ASP A 90 8.88 -18.13 38.39
CA ASP A 90 8.92 -19.57 38.14
C ASP A 90 7.73 -20.03 37.29
N ALA A 91 7.86 -21.18 36.65
CA ALA A 91 6.90 -21.68 35.69
C ALA A 91 5.52 -21.94 36.29
N PHE A 92 5.42 -22.39 37.54
CA PHE A 92 4.12 -22.65 38.17
C PHE A 92 3.39 -21.34 38.47
N GLN A 93 4.10 -20.37 39.06
CA GLN A 93 3.54 -19.03 39.32
C GLN A 93 3.20 -18.31 38.01
N GLY A 94 4.11 -18.32 37.03
CA GLY A 94 3.92 -17.65 35.75
C GLY A 94 2.73 -18.21 34.96
N VAL A 95 2.61 -19.54 34.87
CA VAL A 95 1.46 -20.19 34.23
C VAL A 95 0.17 -19.91 35.00
N SER A 96 0.19 -19.98 36.33
CA SER A 96 -1.00 -19.69 37.14
C SER A 96 -1.50 -18.24 36.94
N ILE A 97 -0.59 -17.26 36.94
CA ILE A 97 -0.93 -15.85 36.69
C ILE A 97 -1.49 -15.67 35.28
N PHE A 98 -0.85 -16.28 34.28
CA PHE A 98 -1.29 -16.20 32.89
C PHE A 98 -2.70 -16.79 32.70
N LEU A 99 -2.94 -17.99 33.22
CA LEU A 99 -4.27 -18.63 33.16
C LEU A 99 -5.32 -17.81 33.89
N ARG A 100 -4.99 -17.31 35.09
CA ARG A 100 -5.91 -16.48 35.88
C ARG A 100 -6.28 -15.19 35.18
N TYR A 101 -5.32 -14.53 34.52
CA TYR A 101 -5.58 -13.33 33.72
C TYR A 101 -6.58 -13.62 32.59
N LEU A 102 -6.43 -14.75 31.90
CA LEU A 102 -7.39 -15.20 30.89
C LEU A 102 -8.66 -15.86 31.47
N ARG A 103 -8.85 -15.82 32.79
CA ARG A 103 -9.97 -16.42 33.54
C ARG A 103 -10.12 -17.94 33.37
N PHE A 104 -9.00 -18.65 33.28
CA PHE A 104 -8.94 -20.11 33.31
C PHE A 104 -8.36 -20.62 34.62
N ASP A 105 -8.86 -21.78 35.04
CA ASP A 105 -8.29 -22.57 36.14
C ASP A 105 -7.58 -23.81 35.59
N PHE A 106 -6.42 -24.13 36.18
CA PHE A 106 -5.60 -25.25 35.72
C PHE A 106 -6.29 -26.61 35.91
N GLN A 107 -7.00 -26.82 37.03
CA GLN A 107 -7.71 -28.08 37.28
C GLN A 107 -8.90 -28.25 36.34
N ASP A 108 -9.60 -27.16 36.03
CA ASP A 108 -10.71 -27.17 35.07
C ASP A 108 -10.22 -27.55 33.67
N LEU A 109 -9.06 -27.02 33.25
CA LEU A 109 -8.44 -27.39 31.98
C LEU A 109 -8.01 -28.87 31.92
N LEU A 110 -7.59 -29.48 33.03
CA LEU A 110 -7.25 -30.91 33.04
C LEU A 110 -8.49 -31.81 32.93
N ARG A 111 -9.62 -31.40 33.50
CA ARG A 111 -10.81 -32.23 33.66
C ARG A 111 -11.85 -32.04 32.56
N SER A 112 -12.00 -30.81 32.06
CA SER A 112 -13.05 -30.45 31.11
C SER A 112 -12.52 -30.37 29.68
N ARG A 113 -13.19 -31.06 28.75
CA ARG A 113 -12.92 -30.93 27.31
C ARG A 113 -13.34 -29.56 26.78
N GLU A 114 -14.50 -29.07 27.21
CA GLU A 114 -15.03 -27.77 26.77
C GLU A 114 -14.12 -26.61 27.20
N ALA A 115 -13.59 -26.67 28.44
CA ALA A 115 -12.65 -25.66 28.92
C ALA A 115 -11.36 -25.64 28.07
N ARG A 116 -10.84 -26.83 27.70
CA ARG A 116 -9.68 -26.94 26.80
C ARG A 116 -9.97 -26.44 25.40
N GLU A 117 -11.14 -26.72 24.84
CA GLU A 117 -11.53 -26.21 23.53
C GLU A 117 -11.61 -24.68 23.53
N ARG A 118 -12.21 -24.08 24.58
CA ARG A 118 -12.23 -22.63 24.76
C ARG A 118 -10.82 -22.04 24.90
N PHE A 119 -9.98 -22.64 25.73
CA PHE A 119 -8.60 -22.17 25.94
C PHE A 119 -7.75 -22.28 24.67
N ASN A 120 -7.92 -23.35 23.88
CA ASN A 120 -7.25 -23.47 22.59
C ASN A 120 -7.67 -22.36 21.60
N ARG A 121 -8.94 -21.94 21.60
CA ARG A 121 -9.37 -20.79 20.78
C ARG A 121 -8.67 -19.50 21.20
N TYR A 122 -8.56 -19.25 22.51
CA TYR A 122 -7.81 -18.11 23.03
C TYR A 122 -6.36 -18.15 22.58
N LEU A 123 -5.72 -19.31 22.66
CA LEU A 123 -4.32 -19.47 22.27
C LEU A 123 -4.10 -19.33 20.76
N ASN A 124 -5.05 -19.73 19.91
CA ASN A 124 -4.99 -19.48 18.47
C ASN A 124 -5.02 -17.97 18.17
N ILE A 125 -5.94 -17.22 18.78
CA ILE A 125 -6.01 -15.75 18.62
C ILE A 125 -4.70 -15.10 19.07
N LEU A 126 -4.14 -15.54 20.20
CA LEU A 126 -2.88 -15.02 20.71
C LEU A 126 -1.67 -15.38 19.83
N MET A 127 -1.67 -16.57 19.24
CA MET A 127 -0.63 -16.99 18.28
C MET A 127 -0.64 -16.07 17.06
N ASP A 128 -1.81 -15.82 16.48
CA ASP A 128 -1.96 -14.95 15.32
C ASP A 128 -1.55 -13.50 15.66
N ALA A 129 -1.98 -12.99 16.81
CA ALA A 129 -1.56 -11.67 17.29
C ALA A 129 -0.03 -11.58 17.48
N ASP A 130 0.58 -12.59 18.11
CA ASP A 130 2.03 -12.65 18.32
C ASP A 130 2.80 -12.64 16.99
N GLU A 131 2.32 -13.35 15.96
CA GLU A 131 2.93 -13.34 14.63
C GLU A 131 2.84 -11.98 13.93
N VAL A 132 1.72 -11.27 14.10
CA VAL A 132 1.52 -9.93 13.54
C VAL A 132 2.44 -8.91 14.22
N CYS A 133 2.46 -8.90 15.56
CA CYS A 133 3.27 -8.02 16.40
C CYS A 133 4.78 -8.33 16.37
N GLN A 134 5.20 -9.48 15.83
CA GLN A 134 6.62 -9.73 15.54
C GLN A 134 7.06 -9.08 14.23
N LYS A 135 6.15 -8.93 13.27
CA LYS A 135 6.44 -8.40 11.92
C LYS A 135 6.33 -6.88 11.86
N ALA A 136 5.58 -6.27 12.77
CA ALA A 136 5.45 -4.83 12.94
C ALA A 136 5.58 -4.53 14.44
N ASP A 137 6.25 -3.43 14.80
CA ASP A 137 6.45 -3.01 16.19
C ASP A 137 5.14 -2.47 16.80
N LEU A 138 4.15 -3.37 16.94
CA LEU A 138 2.80 -3.10 17.41
C LEU A 138 2.53 -3.85 18.70
N SER A 139 1.73 -3.25 19.58
CA SER A 139 1.34 -3.88 20.84
C SER A 139 0.27 -4.95 20.62
N ASP A 140 0.46 -6.11 21.24
CA ASP A 140 -0.48 -7.23 21.34
C ASP A 140 -1.46 -7.07 22.52
N LEU A 141 -1.19 -6.15 23.46
CA LEU A 141 -1.95 -5.96 24.71
C LEU A 141 -3.46 -5.81 24.51
N PRO A 142 -3.96 -5.04 23.53
CA PRO A 142 -5.40 -4.87 23.36
C PRO A 142 -6.15 -6.18 23.06
N VAL A 143 -5.48 -7.15 22.42
CA VAL A 143 -6.04 -8.49 22.18
C VAL A 143 -6.11 -9.29 23.48
N TYR A 144 -5.09 -9.17 24.33
CA TYR A 144 -5.07 -9.78 25.67
C TYR A 144 -6.19 -9.24 26.57
N ASP A 145 -6.38 -7.91 26.59
CA ASP A 145 -7.45 -7.26 27.38
C ASP A 145 -8.85 -7.68 26.88
N ALA A 146 -9.02 -7.81 25.57
CA ALA A 146 -10.27 -8.32 24.98
C ALA A 146 -10.56 -9.75 25.43
N LEU A 147 -9.54 -10.63 25.48
CA LEU A 147 -9.68 -12.00 25.96
C LEU A 147 -9.99 -12.08 27.46
N GLU A 148 -9.38 -11.21 28.29
CA GLU A 148 -9.66 -11.11 29.73
C GLU A 148 -11.15 -10.83 30.00
N SER A 149 -11.80 -10.01 29.15
CA SER A 149 -13.22 -9.71 29.27
C SER A 149 -14.13 -10.95 29.17
N GLY A 150 -13.61 -12.04 28.60
CA GLY A 150 -14.34 -13.30 28.39
C GLY A 150 -15.12 -13.36 27.07
N ASN A 151 -15.06 -12.31 26.24
CA ASN A 151 -15.77 -12.20 24.97
C ASN A 151 -14.83 -12.53 23.79
N ILE A 152 -14.98 -13.74 23.23
CA ILE A 152 -14.15 -14.21 22.10
C ILE A 152 -14.40 -13.37 20.85
N ASP A 153 -15.66 -13.06 20.54
CA ASP A 153 -16.02 -12.31 19.33
C ASP A 153 -15.38 -10.91 19.34
N ASN A 154 -15.29 -10.29 20.52
CA ASN A 154 -14.57 -9.02 20.68
C ASN A 154 -13.06 -9.18 20.44
N ALA A 155 -12.45 -10.26 20.94
CA ALA A 155 -11.03 -10.53 20.70
C ALA A 155 -10.71 -10.83 19.23
N GLU A 156 -11.60 -11.55 18.53
CA GLU A 156 -11.51 -11.76 17.09
C GLU A 156 -11.64 -10.43 16.33
N GLY A 157 -12.59 -9.56 16.71
CA GLY A 157 -12.70 -8.22 16.14
C GLY A 157 -11.45 -7.35 16.36
N MET A 158 -10.83 -7.43 17.54
CA MET A 158 -9.55 -6.77 17.81
C MET A 158 -8.39 -7.35 16.99
N LEU A 159 -8.35 -8.66 16.79
CA LEU A 159 -7.37 -9.32 15.94
C LEU A 159 -7.53 -8.88 14.47
N ASP A 160 -8.76 -8.78 13.97
CA ASP A 160 -9.06 -8.26 12.63
C ASP A 160 -8.58 -6.82 12.45
N LEU A 161 -8.83 -5.97 13.46
CA LEU A 161 -8.35 -4.59 13.47
C LEU A 161 -6.81 -4.53 13.45
N LEU A 162 -6.14 -5.35 14.27
CA LEU A 162 -4.68 -5.48 14.27
C LEU A 162 -4.14 -5.92 12.89
N HIS A 163 -4.78 -6.88 12.23
CA HIS A 163 -4.41 -7.30 10.88
C HIS A 163 -4.59 -6.17 9.84
N LYS A 164 -5.66 -5.37 9.95
CA LYS A 164 -5.87 -4.19 9.08
C LYS A 164 -4.78 -3.14 9.32
N ALA A 165 -4.55 -2.79 10.59
CA ALA A 165 -3.51 -1.83 10.97
C ALA A 165 -2.12 -2.26 10.48
N ARG A 166 -1.75 -3.53 10.63
CA ARG A 166 -0.48 -4.06 10.12
C ARG A 166 -0.38 -4.02 8.60
N ARG A 167 -1.47 -4.27 7.87
CA ARG A 167 -1.47 -4.16 6.39
C ARG A 167 -1.18 -2.72 5.95
N ILE A 168 -1.83 -1.75 6.59
CA ILE A 168 -1.64 -0.33 6.31
C ILE A 168 -0.22 0.11 6.69
N HIS A 169 0.25 -0.28 7.89
CA HIS A 169 1.63 -0.05 8.30
C HIS A 169 2.64 -0.56 7.26
N ALA A 170 2.46 -1.80 6.79
CA ALA A 170 3.34 -2.38 5.77
C ALA A 170 3.27 -1.63 4.44
N ALA A 171 2.09 -1.18 4.00
CA ALA A 171 1.95 -0.37 2.79
C ALA A 171 2.72 0.95 2.90
N ILE A 172 2.59 1.66 4.03
CA ILE A 172 3.26 2.94 4.27
C ILE A 172 4.78 2.78 4.36
N VAL A 173 5.28 1.80 5.13
CA VAL A 173 6.73 1.59 5.35
C VAL A 173 7.43 1.09 4.08
N ASN A 174 6.76 0.24 3.30
CA ASN A 174 7.35 -0.33 2.10
C ASN A 174 7.27 0.59 0.88
N GLU A 175 6.45 1.65 0.95
CA GLU A 175 6.38 2.64 -0.11
C GLU A 175 7.71 3.40 -0.20
N LYS A 176 8.41 3.25 -1.32
CA LYS A 176 9.75 3.82 -1.57
C LYS A 176 9.80 4.69 -2.82
N ASP A 177 8.78 4.65 -3.65
CA ASP A 177 8.79 5.28 -4.96
C ASP A 177 8.44 6.76 -4.89
N ILE A 178 7.76 7.19 -3.83
CA ILE A 178 7.40 8.59 -3.60
C ILE A 178 8.65 9.37 -3.22
N ILE A 179 9.02 10.33 -4.08
CA ILE A 179 10.27 11.10 -3.95
C ILE A 179 10.14 12.35 -3.07
N PHE A 180 8.91 12.78 -2.76
CA PHE A 180 8.66 14.02 -2.04
C PHE A 180 9.05 13.89 -0.56
N PRO A 181 9.95 14.74 -0.02
CA PRO A 181 10.33 14.66 1.40
C PRO A 181 9.15 14.83 2.36
N ALA A 182 8.20 15.72 2.02
CA ALA A 182 6.98 15.97 2.79
C ALA A 182 6.15 14.69 3.03
N PHE A 183 6.17 13.72 2.12
CA PHE A 183 5.51 12.42 2.36
C PHE A 183 6.06 11.73 3.61
N ARG A 184 7.37 11.76 3.83
CA ARG A 184 8.00 11.12 5.00
C ARG A 184 7.74 11.90 6.28
N GLU A 185 7.87 13.21 6.20
CA GLU A 185 7.80 14.10 7.36
C GLU A 185 6.37 14.35 7.83
N GLU A 186 5.46 14.67 6.90
CA GLU A 186 4.10 15.10 7.20
C GLU A 186 3.10 13.94 7.26
N PHE A 187 3.35 12.84 6.53
CA PHE A 187 2.43 11.71 6.50
C PHE A 187 2.98 10.45 7.18
N VAL A 188 4.13 9.91 6.75
CA VAL A 188 4.63 8.62 7.27
C VAL A 188 4.82 8.67 8.78
N SER A 189 5.56 9.65 9.31
CA SER A 189 5.84 9.72 10.76
C SER A 189 4.57 9.86 11.61
N PRO A 190 3.62 10.78 11.31
CA PRO A 190 2.34 10.85 12.01
C PRO A 190 1.46 9.60 11.84
N ALA A 191 1.42 9.00 10.64
CA ALA A 191 0.62 7.81 10.38
C ALA A 191 1.13 6.61 11.19
N LEU A 192 2.44 6.38 11.24
CA LEU A 192 3.04 5.32 12.05
C LEU A 192 2.79 5.55 13.54
N SER A 193 2.85 6.80 14.00
CA SER A 193 2.53 7.17 15.39
C SER A 193 1.05 6.89 15.74
N LYS A 194 0.12 7.13 14.81
CA LYS A 194 -1.30 6.76 14.98
C LYS A 194 -1.47 5.24 15.03
N ILE A 195 -0.84 4.51 14.10
CA ILE A 195 -0.96 3.04 13.99
C ILE A 195 -0.32 2.33 15.18
N ALA A 196 0.68 2.91 15.85
CA ALA A 196 1.22 2.38 17.09
C ALA A 196 0.15 2.23 18.20
N TYR A 197 -0.91 3.04 18.13
CA TYR A 197 -2.09 2.99 19.00
C TYR A 197 -3.34 2.52 18.23
N TRP A 198 -3.17 1.49 17.40
CA TRP A 198 -4.20 0.96 16.51
C TRP A 198 -5.52 0.63 17.20
N GLU A 199 -5.51 0.29 18.49
CA GLU A 199 -6.71 -0.04 19.27
C GLU A 199 -7.65 1.15 19.47
N LYS A 200 -7.16 2.37 19.25
CA LYS A 200 -7.97 3.60 19.31
C LYS A 200 -8.50 4.03 17.94
N LEU A 201 -8.11 3.33 16.88
CA LEU A 201 -8.51 3.64 15.52
C LEU A 201 -9.78 2.87 15.18
N ASP A 202 -10.78 3.57 14.68
CA ASP A 202 -11.93 2.95 14.04
C ASP A 202 -11.62 2.64 12.56
N GLU A 203 -12.57 1.99 11.88
CA GLU A 203 -12.41 1.64 10.48
C GLU A 203 -12.29 2.87 9.57
N ASP A 204 -12.97 3.96 9.92
CA ASP A 204 -12.95 5.21 9.16
C ASP A 204 -11.57 5.88 9.24
N ALA A 205 -10.96 5.94 10.43
CA ALA A 205 -9.60 6.46 10.61
C ALA A 205 -8.55 5.62 9.85
N LEU A 206 -8.71 4.29 9.82
CA LEU A 206 -7.82 3.43 9.03
C LEU A 206 -8.01 3.64 7.52
N LYS A 207 -9.25 3.87 7.08
CA LYS A 207 -9.56 4.16 5.67
C LYS A 207 -8.99 5.51 5.24
N GLU A 208 -9.07 6.53 6.10
CA GLU A 208 -8.48 7.85 5.86
C GLU A 208 -6.97 7.74 5.60
N LEU A 209 -6.25 6.92 6.37
CA LEU A 209 -4.81 6.70 6.15
C LEU A 209 -4.51 6.08 4.77
N VAL A 210 -5.36 5.18 4.29
CA VAL A 210 -5.23 4.59 2.94
C VAL A 210 -5.52 5.62 1.87
N GLU A 211 -6.55 6.44 2.04
CA GLU A 211 -6.91 7.50 1.09
C GLU A 211 -5.78 8.54 0.97
N ILE A 212 -5.17 8.94 2.08
CA ILE A 212 -4.02 9.86 2.06
C ILE A 212 -2.81 9.21 1.36
N LEU A 213 -2.51 7.93 1.63
CA LEU A 213 -1.42 7.22 0.93
C LEU A 213 -1.65 7.19 -0.58
N ASN A 214 -2.86 6.86 -1.02
CA ASN A 214 -3.22 6.85 -2.44
C ASN A 214 -3.06 8.23 -3.08
N ALA A 215 -3.46 9.30 -2.39
CA ALA A 215 -3.28 10.67 -2.90
C ALA A 215 -1.80 11.01 -3.16
N TRP A 216 -0.89 10.56 -2.29
CA TRP A 216 0.54 10.73 -2.52
C TRP A 216 1.07 9.87 -3.67
N GLN A 217 0.56 8.65 -3.84
CA GLN A 217 0.88 7.80 -4.98
C GLN A 217 0.42 8.43 -6.30
N ASP A 218 -0.80 8.99 -6.33
CA ASP A 218 -1.33 9.70 -7.49
C ASP A 218 -0.46 10.91 -7.86
N LEU A 219 0.01 11.68 -6.87
CA LEU A 219 0.96 12.78 -7.11
C LEU A 219 2.28 12.27 -7.69
N GLN A 220 2.81 11.15 -7.19
CA GLN A 220 4.03 10.55 -7.69
C GLN A 220 3.88 10.06 -9.13
N ASP A 221 2.74 9.46 -9.46
CA ASP A 221 2.46 8.97 -10.81
C ASP A 221 2.31 10.12 -11.81
N ARG A 222 1.58 11.18 -11.43
CA ARG A 222 1.49 12.41 -12.23
C ARG A 222 2.88 13.03 -12.46
N TYR A 223 3.71 13.08 -11.42
CA TYR A 223 5.08 13.58 -11.54
C TYR A 223 5.93 12.75 -12.51
N LYS A 224 5.86 11.42 -12.42
CA LYS A 224 6.57 10.50 -13.34
C LYS A 224 6.09 10.70 -14.77
N GLU A 225 4.78 10.82 -14.99
CA GLU A 225 4.18 11.03 -16.30
C GLU A 225 4.63 12.35 -16.93
N ILE A 226 4.49 13.47 -16.22
CA ILE A 226 4.86 14.78 -16.77
C ILE A 226 6.37 14.88 -17.00
N THR A 227 7.19 14.31 -16.11
CA THR A 227 8.64 14.27 -16.28
C THR A 227 9.04 13.46 -17.51
N GLY A 228 8.40 12.31 -17.75
CA GLY A 228 8.60 11.52 -18.96
C GLY A 228 8.29 12.31 -20.23
N LYS A 229 7.12 12.96 -20.27
CA LYS A 229 6.70 13.81 -21.41
C LYS A 229 7.65 14.99 -21.64
N LEU A 230 8.12 15.63 -20.58
CA LEU A 230 9.10 16.72 -20.65
C LEU A 230 10.41 16.24 -21.24
N ILE A 231 10.97 15.12 -20.76
CA ILE A 231 12.23 14.57 -21.28
C ILE A 231 12.14 14.28 -22.78
N GLU A 232 11.07 13.63 -23.22
CA GLU A 232 10.85 13.34 -24.64
C GLU A 232 10.75 14.61 -25.49
N ARG A 233 10.00 15.61 -24.99
CA ARG A 233 9.79 16.88 -25.69
C ARG A 233 11.08 17.69 -25.78
N ILE A 234 11.82 17.81 -24.69
CA ILE A 234 13.09 18.53 -24.62
C ILE A 234 14.07 17.91 -25.62
N ARG A 235 14.24 16.59 -25.60
CA ARG A 235 15.14 15.90 -26.55
C ARG A 235 14.75 16.15 -28.00
N TRP A 236 13.45 16.07 -28.32
CA TRP A 236 12.98 16.28 -29.68
C TRP A 236 13.29 17.70 -30.19
N ILE A 237 13.08 18.71 -29.34
CA ILE A 237 13.34 20.12 -29.68
C ILE A 237 14.83 20.35 -29.85
N ASP A 238 15.64 19.88 -28.89
CA ASP A 238 17.10 20.04 -28.93
C ASP A 238 17.72 19.45 -30.20
N ASP A 239 17.23 18.28 -30.65
CA ASP A 239 17.68 17.62 -31.89
C ASP A 239 17.36 18.40 -33.18
N ARG A 240 16.39 19.32 -33.15
CA ARG A 240 15.82 19.98 -34.36
C ARG A 240 15.91 21.49 -34.35
N LEU A 241 16.42 22.07 -33.27
CA LEU A 241 16.52 23.51 -33.10
C LEU A 241 17.63 24.08 -33.99
N ASP A 242 17.29 25.03 -34.86
CA ASP A 242 18.29 25.71 -35.70
C ASP A 242 19.21 26.60 -34.84
N PRO A 243 20.55 26.44 -34.91
CA PRO A 243 21.50 27.31 -34.23
C PRO A 243 21.36 28.81 -34.55
N ALA A 244 20.77 29.18 -35.69
CA ALA A 244 20.57 30.56 -36.13
C ALA A 244 19.41 31.26 -35.39
N GLU A 245 18.42 30.51 -34.89
CA GLU A 245 17.24 31.04 -34.20
C GLU A 245 17.51 31.36 -32.72
N LYS A 246 18.38 32.36 -32.51
CA LYS A 246 18.81 32.79 -31.16
C LYS A 246 17.66 33.08 -30.18
N PRO A 247 16.53 33.71 -30.56
CA PRO A 247 15.44 33.99 -29.62
C PRO A 247 14.77 32.72 -29.10
N ILE A 248 14.45 31.78 -29.99
CA ILE A 248 13.76 30.52 -29.66
C ILE A 248 14.68 29.62 -28.84
N LYS A 249 15.96 29.56 -29.22
CA LYS A 249 16.97 28.85 -28.44
C LYS A 249 17.10 29.34 -27.00
N ARG A 250 17.06 30.66 -26.79
CA ARG A 250 17.07 31.21 -25.42
C ARG A 250 15.81 30.86 -24.65
N ALA A 251 14.63 30.97 -25.28
CA ALA A 251 13.37 30.62 -24.64
C ALA A 251 13.34 29.13 -24.25
N PHE A 252 13.73 28.25 -25.17
CA PHE A 252 13.84 26.81 -24.92
C PHE A 252 14.76 26.50 -23.75
N HIS A 253 16.00 26.99 -23.76
CA HIS A 253 16.93 26.75 -22.65
C HIS A 253 16.44 27.34 -21.33
N GLY A 254 15.79 28.50 -21.34
CA GLY A 254 15.19 29.08 -20.14
C GLY A 254 14.11 28.19 -19.53
N ILE A 255 13.26 27.58 -20.36
CA ILE A 255 12.24 26.64 -19.89
C ILE A 255 12.90 25.34 -19.38
N VAL A 256 13.94 24.83 -20.06
CA VAL A 256 14.67 23.64 -19.62
C VAL A 256 15.35 23.87 -18.26
N GLU A 257 15.94 25.05 -18.06
CA GLU A 257 16.54 25.44 -16.77
C GLU A 257 15.46 25.50 -15.68
N GLN A 258 14.30 26.11 -15.94
CA GLN A 258 13.17 26.12 -15.01
C GLN A 258 12.68 24.71 -14.68
N VAL A 259 12.55 23.82 -15.66
CA VAL A 259 12.16 22.41 -15.42
C VAL A 259 13.15 21.74 -14.46
N HIS A 260 14.45 21.95 -14.67
CA HIS A 260 15.48 21.38 -13.81
C HIS A 260 15.42 21.97 -12.38
N GLU A 261 15.31 23.30 -12.25
CA GLU A 261 15.16 23.98 -10.96
C GLU A 261 13.94 23.48 -10.18
N ILE A 262 12.79 23.30 -10.85
CA ILE A 262 11.57 22.80 -10.21
C ILE A 262 11.75 21.35 -9.74
N GLN A 263 12.37 20.49 -10.55
CA GLN A 263 12.63 19.09 -10.19
C GLN A 263 13.57 18.99 -8.98
N GLU A 264 14.65 19.78 -8.94
CA GLU A 264 15.57 19.79 -7.82
C GLU A 264 14.92 20.38 -6.57
N ALA A 265 14.13 21.45 -6.69
CA ALA A 265 13.37 22.01 -5.58
C ALA A 265 12.35 21.00 -5.00
N LEU A 266 11.68 20.22 -5.85
CA LEU A 266 10.76 19.16 -5.43
C LEU A 266 11.48 18.02 -4.66
N LYS A 267 12.62 17.56 -5.18
CA LYS A 267 13.45 16.54 -4.49
C LYS A 267 14.02 17.04 -3.18
N ALA A 268 14.37 18.33 -3.10
CA ALA A 268 14.87 18.98 -1.91
C ALA A 268 13.77 19.36 -0.90
N GLY A 269 12.48 19.22 -1.26
CA GLY A 269 11.36 19.61 -0.41
C GLY A 269 11.20 21.12 -0.23
N LEU A 270 11.81 21.92 -1.10
CA LEU A 270 11.72 23.40 -1.07
C LEU A 270 10.41 23.91 -1.69
N LYS A 271 9.61 23.02 -2.25
CA LYS A 271 8.38 23.33 -2.96
C LYS A 271 7.34 22.25 -2.71
N GLU A 272 6.08 22.67 -2.58
CA GLU A 272 4.96 21.75 -2.46
C GLU A 272 4.81 20.89 -3.72
N ALA A 273 4.52 19.59 -3.53
CA ALA A 273 4.44 18.63 -4.61
C ALA A 273 3.41 19.03 -5.69
N ALA A 274 2.20 19.41 -5.28
CA ALA A 274 1.12 19.77 -6.20
C ALA A 274 1.48 21.02 -7.04
N ASP A 275 1.91 22.11 -6.41
CA ASP A 275 2.33 23.34 -7.09
C ASP A 275 3.56 23.12 -7.99
N GLY A 276 4.50 22.28 -7.56
CA GLY A 276 5.65 21.92 -8.38
C GLY A 276 5.24 21.16 -9.64
N ILE A 277 4.34 20.17 -9.54
CA ILE A 277 3.82 19.42 -10.69
C ILE A 277 3.04 20.33 -11.64
N GLU A 278 2.18 21.22 -11.14
CA GLU A 278 1.43 22.17 -11.98
C GLU A 278 2.35 23.12 -12.77
N LYS A 279 3.44 23.57 -12.15
CA LYS A 279 4.45 24.38 -12.84
C LYS A 279 5.23 23.58 -13.90
N LEU A 280 5.48 22.29 -13.67
CA LEU A 280 6.05 21.41 -14.70
C LEU A 280 5.06 21.20 -15.87
N GLU A 281 3.76 21.09 -15.60
CA GLU A 281 2.71 21.02 -16.62
C GLU A 281 2.67 22.32 -17.45
N THR A 282 2.84 23.47 -16.81
CA THR A 282 2.98 24.77 -17.50
C THR A 282 4.21 24.80 -18.41
N CYS A 283 5.38 24.38 -17.90
CA CYS A 283 6.60 24.30 -18.72
C CYS A 283 6.40 23.36 -19.92
N TYR A 284 5.69 22.25 -19.74
CA TYR A 284 5.38 21.32 -20.83
C TYR A 284 4.46 21.97 -21.89
N ALA A 285 3.48 22.78 -21.48
CA ALA A 285 2.64 23.52 -22.41
C ALA A 285 3.45 24.54 -23.23
N GLU A 286 4.37 25.27 -22.59
CA GLU A 286 5.27 26.23 -23.26
C GLU A 286 6.21 25.54 -24.25
N LEU A 287 6.83 24.41 -23.85
CA LEU A 287 7.64 23.59 -24.76
C LEU A 287 6.82 23.04 -25.91
N THR A 288 5.55 22.70 -25.69
CA THR A 288 4.65 22.25 -26.75
C THR A 288 4.41 23.37 -27.78
N ALA A 289 4.31 24.62 -27.36
CA ALA A 289 4.20 25.75 -28.28
C ALA A 289 5.46 25.92 -29.15
N ILE A 290 6.66 25.77 -28.56
CA ILE A 290 7.93 25.79 -29.32
C ILE A 290 8.02 24.61 -30.28
N TYR A 291 7.62 23.41 -29.83
CA TYR A 291 7.56 22.23 -30.69
C TYR A 291 6.67 22.46 -31.91
N GLU A 292 5.46 22.99 -31.73
CA GLU A 292 4.55 23.24 -32.85
C GLU A 292 5.09 24.35 -33.77
N TYR A 293 5.80 25.35 -33.23
CA TYR A 293 6.48 26.35 -34.04
C TYR A 293 7.57 25.72 -34.92
N ILE A 294 8.48 24.91 -34.36
CA ILE A 294 9.56 24.26 -35.13
C ILE A 294 8.99 23.29 -36.17
N LYS A 295 7.94 22.55 -35.79
CA LYS A 295 7.21 21.66 -36.69
C LYS A 295 6.48 22.41 -37.81
N GLY A 296 5.96 23.60 -37.52
CA GLY A 296 5.34 24.50 -38.50
C GLY A 296 6.36 25.16 -39.43
N ALA A 297 7.51 25.61 -38.90
CA ALA A 297 8.59 26.23 -39.67
C ALA A 297 9.27 25.24 -40.63
N THR A 298 9.38 23.95 -40.24
CA THR A 298 9.82 22.87 -41.15
C THR A 298 8.82 22.58 -42.28
N HIS A 299 7.60 23.12 -42.22
CA HIS A 299 6.62 23.10 -43.31
C HIS A 299 6.63 24.37 -44.18
N GLU A 300 7.38 25.43 -43.84
CA GLU A 300 7.41 26.69 -44.61
C GLU A 300 8.58 26.80 -45.61
N ASP A 301 9.56 25.88 -45.59
CA ASP A 301 10.63 25.81 -46.61
C ASP A 301 10.31 24.91 -47.81
N SER A 302 9.03 24.58 -48.01
CA SER A 302 8.55 24.01 -49.28
C SER A 302 7.12 24.41 -49.60
N THR A 303 6.93 25.66 -50.01
CA THR A 303 5.82 26.04 -50.91
C THR A 303 6.25 27.13 -51.90
N THR A 304 6.71 26.74 -53.08
CA THR A 304 6.45 27.51 -54.31
C THR A 304 5.00 27.27 -54.71
N HIS A 305 4.35 28.32 -55.24
CA HIS A 305 3.01 28.32 -55.84
C HIS A 305 2.51 26.96 -56.34
N GLU A 306 1.34 26.53 -55.83
CA GLU A 306 0.28 25.84 -56.58
C GLU A 306 -1.00 25.76 -55.70
N GLN A 307 -1.67 26.90 -55.54
CA GLN A 307 -3.12 26.91 -55.25
C GLN A 307 -3.82 26.70 -56.59
N GLU A 308 -4.18 25.44 -56.91
CA GLU A 308 -5.37 25.04 -57.69
C GLU A 308 -5.42 23.51 -57.99
N ASP A 309 -4.41 22.71 -57.65
CA ASP A 309 -4.41 21.25 -57.93
C ASP A 309 -4.79 20.34 -56.73
N ASP A 310 -4.89 20.87 -55.50
CA ASP A 310 -5.01 20.03 -54.28
C ASP A 310 -6.43 19.59 -53.89
N GLU A 311 -7.49 20.33 -54.25
CA GLU A 311 -8.87 19.88 -53.97
C GLU A 311 -9.27 18.70 -54.86
N ALA A 312 -8.89 18.72 -56.15
CA ALA A 312 -9.14 17.62 -57.07
C ALA A 312 -8.29 16.36 -56.75
N SER A 313 -7.13 16.54 -56.12
CA SER A 313 -6.27 15.45 -55.64
C SER A 313 -6.85 14.78 -54.39
N ARG A 314 -7.33 15.58 -53.42
CA ARG A 314 -7.95 15.09 -52.18
C ARG A 314 -9.24 14.31 -52.43
N ASP A 315 -10.09 14.77 -53.34
CA ASP A 315 -11.32 14.05 -53.68
C ASP A 315 -11.03 12.70 -54.35
N ARG A 316 -9.95 12.60 -55.16
CA ARG A 316 -9.49 11.31 -55.70
C ARG A 316 -8.95 10.39 -54.61
N GLU A 317 -8.16 10.92 -53.67
CA GLU A 317 -7.60 10.15 -52.56
C GLU A 317 -8.69 9.63 -51.61
N ILE A 318 -9.72 10.44 -51.35
CA ILE A 318 -10.92 10.01 -50.62
C ILE A 318 -11.61 8.86 -51.36
N GLN A 319 -11.84 8.98 -52.68
CA GLN A 319 -12.48 7.92 -53.46
C GLN A 319 -11.66 6.63 -53.52
N ASP A 320 -10.33 6.72 -53.61
CA ASP A 320 -9.46 5.54 -53.64
C ASP A 320 -9.37 4.86 -52.26
N CYS A 321 -9.39 5.62 -51.17
CA CYS A 321 -9.51 5.07 -49.81
C CYS A 321 -10.88 4.39 -49.59
N LEU A 322 -11.96 4.96 -50.14
CA LEU A 322 -13.30 4.37 -50.06
C LEU A 322 -13.39 3.05 -50.85
N LYS A 323 -12.80 2.99 -52.05
CA LYS A 323 -12.66 1.75 -52.81
C LYS A 323 -11.82 0.71 -52.06
N THR A 324 -10.73 1.12 -51.43
CA THR A 324 -9.86 0.23 -50.63
C THR A 324 -10.59 -0.40 -49.45
N LEU A 325 -11.55 0.33 -48.86
CA LEU A 325 -12.43 -0.17 -47.80
C LEU A 325 -13.69 -0.89 -48.31
N GLU A 326 -13.78 -1.14 -49.62
CA GLU A 326 -14.95 -1.73 -50.31
C GLU A 326 -16.26 -0.99 -50.01
N LEU A 327 -16.18 0.32 -49.70
CA LEU A 327 -17.31 1.20 -49.46
C LEU A 327 -17.69 1.89 -50.77
N SER A 328 -18.50 1.21 -51.58
CA SER A 328 -19.02 1.74 -52.86
C SER A 328 -20.54 1.65 -52.87
N GLY A 329 -21.21 2.80 -52.93
CA GLY A 329 -22.67 2.85 -52.96
C GLY A 329 -23.25 4.18 -52.47
N SER A 330 -24.40 4.58 -52.99
CA SER A 330 -24.95 5.92 -52.73
C SER A 330 -25.41 6.10 -51.28
N GLY A 331 -24.60 6.78 -50.46
CA GLY A 331 -24.99 7.15 -49.10
C GLY A 331 -23.91 7.91 -48.33
N LYS A 332 -24.33 8.72 -47.36
CA LYS A 332 -23.43 9.41 -46.44
C LYS A 332 -22.73 8.38 -45.54
N ILE A 333 -21.40 8.42 -45.52
CA ILE A 333 -20.58 7.52 -44.73
C ILE A 333 -20.42 8.11 -43.35
N THR A 334 -20.99 7.42 -42.36
CA THR A 334 -20.78 7.77 -40.96
C THR A 334 -19.60 7.01 -40.38
N LEU A 335 -19.03 7.52 -39.30
CA LEU A 335 -17.93 6.86 -38.57
C LEU A 335 -18.27 5.41 -38.18
N LYS A 336 -19.55 5.12 -37.92
CA LYS A 336 -20.03 3.77 -37.61
C LYS A 336 -19.92 2.82 -38.80
N ILE A 337 -20.22 3.29 -40.01
CA ILE A 337 -20.10 2.52 -41.26
C ILE A 337 -18.62 2.27 -41.56
N LEU A 338 -17.78 3.31 -41.44
CA LEU A 338 -16.34 3.23 -41.67
C LEU A 338 -15.65 2.22 -40.72
N LYS A 339 -15.95 2.27 -39.42
CA LYS A 339 -15.45 1.30 -38.42
C LYS A 339 -15.90 -0.14 -38.71
N SER A 340 -17.13 -0.32 -39.16
CA SER A 340 -17.69 -1.64 -39.47
C SER A 340 -16.99 -2.28 -40.69
N ALA A 341 -16.82 -1.52 -41.77
CA ALA A 341 -16.15 -1.99 -42.99
C ALA A 341 -14.67 -2.33 -42.74
N CYS A 342 -13.96 -1.46 -42.00
CA CYS A 342 -12.57 -1.70 -41.62
C CYS A 342 -12.40 -2.97 -40.76
N ARG A 343 -13.28 -3.21 -39.78
CA ARG A 343 -13.25 -4.46 -38.97
C ARG A 343 -13.48 -5.71 -39.82
N LYS A 344 -14.42 -5.66 -40.77
CA LYS A 344 -14.72 -6.77 -41.69
C LYS A 344 -13.51 -7.12 -42.56
N LEU A 345 -12.82 -6.12 -43.09
CA LEU A 345 -11.65 -6.31 -43.95
C LEU A 345 -10.41 -6.73 -43.15
N ARG A 346 -10.15 -6.12 -41.98
CA ARG A 346 -9.06 -6.55 -41.07
C ARG A 346 -9.23 -8.00 -40.62
N SER A 347 -10.46 -8.44 -40.35
CA SER A 347 -10.73 -9.85 -40.02
C SER A 347 -10.42 -10.79 -41.20
N LYS A 348 -10.68 -10.36 -42.44
CA LYS A 348 -10.45 -11.15 -43.66
C LYS A 348 -8.97 -11.26 -44.03
N TYR A 349 -8.21 -10.17 -43.89
CA TYR A 349 -6.82 -10.07 -44.36
C TYR A 349 -5.77 -10.04 -43.23
N HIS A 350 -6.13 -10.39 -41.98
CA HIS A 350 -5.16 -10.38 -40.87
C HIS A 350 -3.98 -11.33 -41.14
N PRO A 351 -2.72 -10.88 -40.95
CA PRO A 351 -1.54 -11.70 -41.23
C PRO A 351 -1.46 -12.96 -40.34
N ASP A 352 -2.01 -12.90 -39.14
CA ASP A 352 -2.04 -14.05 -38.22
C ASP A 352 -3.11 -15.12 -38.57
N ARG A 353 -3.87 -14.93 -39.67
CA ARG A 353 -4.88 -15.90 -40.08
C ARG A 353 -4.19 -17.08 -40.77
N PRO A 354 -4.49 -18.35 -40.41
CA PRO A 354 -3.76 -19.53 -40.92
C PRO A 354 -3.92 -19.79 -42.43
N ALA A 355 -4.84 -19.09 -43.10
CA ALA A 355 -5.02 -19.10 -44.55
C ALA A 355 -4.95 -17.67 -45.13
N ALA A 356 -4.14 -16.81 -44.53
CA ALA A 356 -3.92 -15.44 -45.01
C ALA A 356 -3.22 -15.48 -46.39
N PRO A 357 -3.74 -14.76 -47.40
CA PRO A 357 -3.05 -14.66 -48.69
C PRO A 357 -1.68 -13.99 -48.52
N SER A 358 -0.73 -14.26 -49.41
CA SER A 358 0.68 -13.82 -49.26
C SER A 358 0.85 -12.29 -49.20
N ASP A 359 -0.16 -11.52 -49.63
CA ASP A 359 -0.24 -10.06 -49.61
C ASP A 359 -1.01 -9.51 -48.38
N ALA A 360 -1.40 -10.36 -47.42
CA ALA A 360 -2.23 -10.00 -46.26
C ALA A 360 -1.65 -8.87 -45.39
N THR A 361 -0.33 -8.86 -45.19
CA THR A 361 0.35 -7.83 -44.40
C THR A 361 0.29 -6.47 -45.09
N GLU A 362 0.46 -6.43 -46.41
CA GLU A 362 0.42 -5.22 -47.21
C GLU A 362 -1.01 -4.69 -47.34
N ARG A 363 -1.99 -5.58 -47.59
CA ARG A 363 -3.41 -5.20 -47.62
C ARG A 363 -3.91 -4.69 -46.28
N THR A 364 -3.50 -5.31 -45.16
CA THR A 364 -3.88 -4.82 -43.82
C THR A 364 -3.30 -3.42 -43.58
N LYS A 365 -2.07 -3.16 -44.02
CA LYS A 365 -1.47 -1.82 -43.95
C LYS A 365 -2.26 -0.80 -44.78
N GLN A 366 -2.64 -1.14 -46.01
CA GLN A 366 -3.46 -0.28 -46.87
C GLN A 366 -4.85 0.00 -46.27
N ILE A 367 -5.50 -1.01 -45.69
CA ILE A 367 -6.80 -0.87 -44.99
C ILE A 367 -6.66 0.07 -43.78
N ASN A 368 -5.55 0.00 -43.04
CA ASN A 368 -5.32 0.86 -41.88
C ASN A 368 -5.12 2.30 -42.31
N VAL A 369 -4.27 2.53 -43.32
CA VAL A 369 -4.01 3.86 -43.86
C VAL A 369 -5.30 4.49 -44.41
N ALA A 370 -6.10 3.75 -45.18
CA ALA A 370 -7.37 4.23 -45.73
C ALA A 370 -8.39 4.55 -44.62
N TYR A 371 -8.47 3.73 -43.56
CA TYR A 371 -9.34 3.99 -42.43
C TYR A 371 -8.91 5.21 -41.62
N ASP A 372 -7.62 5.35 -41.32
CA ASP A 372 -7.09 6.46 -40.53
C ASP A 372 -7.29 7.79 -41.27
N PHE A 373 -7.03 7.80 -42.59
CA PHE A 373 -7.27 8.97 -43.44
C PHE A 373 -8.75 9.41 -43.46
N LEU A 374 -9.68 8.48 -43.74
CA LEU A 374 -11.10 8.80 -43.79
C LEU A 374 -11.70 9.13 -42.41
N ASN A 375 -11.15 8.55 -41.34
CA ASN A 375 -11.53 8.88 -39.97
C ASN A 375 -11.09 10.30 -39.61
N ASP A 376 -9.90 10.71 -40.03
CA ASP A 376 -9.41 12.08 -39.89
C ASP A 376 -10.28 13.07 -40.69
N CYS A 377 -10.69 12.73 -41.90
CA CYS A 377 -11.62 13.54 -42.69
C CYS A 377 -12.95 13.75 -41.96
N LEU A 378 -13.55 12.69 -41.40
CA LEU A 378 -14.79 12.80 -40.62
C LEU A 378 -14.61 13.62 -39.33
N ALA A 379 -13.46 13.47 -38.65
CA ALA A 379 -13.15 14.23 -37.44
C ALA A 379 -12.99 15.73 -37.71
N ARG A 380 -12.53 16.09 -38.91
CA ARG A 380 -12.44 17.48 -39.39
C ARG A 380 -13.75 18.03 -39.97
N GLY A 381 -14.82 17.24 -39.96
CA GLY A 381 -16.16 17.67 -40.41
C GLY A 381 -16.41 17.54 -41.91
N VAL A 382 -15.55 16.83 -42.65
CA VAL A 382 -15.74 16.58 -44.09
C VAL A 382 -16.86 15.55 -44.29
N GLU A 383 -17.85 15.86 -45.13
CA GLU A 383 -18.93 14.92 -45.46
C GLU A 383 -18.46 13.89 -46.49
N LEU A 384 -18.32 12.65 -46.05
CA LEU A 384 -17.93 11.54 -46.91
C LEU A 384 -19.15 10.89 -47.57
N HIS A 385 -19.08 10.67 -48.87
CA HIS A 385 -20.11 9.99 -49.67
C HIS A 385 -19.47 8.83 -50.45
N ALA A 386 -20.12 7.66 -50.41
CA ALA A 386 -19.68 6.44 -51.09
C ALA A 386 -20.24 6.30 -52.51
#